data_AF-A0A6L7WJ88-F1
#
_entry.id   AF-A0A6L7WJ88-F1
#
_cell.length_a   1.000
_cell.length_b   1.000
_cell.length_c   1.000
_cell.angle_alpha   90.00
_cell.angle_beta   90.00
_cell.angle_gamma   90.00
#
_symmetry.space_group_name_H-M   'P 1'
#
loop_
_entity.id
_entity.type
_entity.pdbx_description
1 polymer ?
#
loop_
_entity_poly.entity_id
_entity_poly.type
_entity_poly.pdbx_seq_one_letter_code
_entity_poly.pdbx_strand_id
1 'polypeptide(L)'
;MLLIGSGVGQAQTTPTVTAVAITSGAGPDQTYALGHHVRVTLTFSEAVNVSGTPQVAIDMDPADWGTKQAAYSSGSGSAQLTFAHNVVEPNYSSQGVAVLANSLKLNGGTIPSTSSGAAA
;
A
#
# COMPACT_ATOMS: atom_id res chain seq x y z
N MET A 1 28.94 -41.84 11.16
CA MET A 1 27.79 -41.37 10.35
C MET A 1 27.21 -40.16 11.07
N LEU A 2 27.58 -38.95 10.63
CA LEU A 2 27.13 -37.69 11.22
C LEU A 2 26.27 -36.99 10.16
N LEU A 3 24.98 -36.83 10.45
CA LEU A 3 24.05 -36.12 9.58
C LEU A 3 24.41 -34.64 9.62
N ILE A 4 24.88 -34.08 8.50
CA ILE A 4 24.89 -32.64 8.30
C ILE A 4 23.44 -32.22 8.01
N GLY A 5 22.86 -31.44 8.90
CA GLY A 5 21.57 -30.79 8.67
C GLY A 5 21.73 -29.83 7.50
N SER A 6 21.06 -30.12 6.39
CA SER A 6 20.98 -29.23 5.24
C SER A 6 20.24 -27.96 5.66
N GLY A 7 21.00 -26.91 6.02
CA GLY A 7 20.48 -25.57 6.17
C GLY A 7 20.01 -25.07 4.81
N VAL A 8 18.71 -25.12 4.55
CA VAL A 8 18.09 -24.33 3.49
C VAL A 8 17.92 -22.91 4.04
N GLY A 9 18.94 -22.08 3.85
CA GLY A 9 18.76 -20.63 3.98
C GLY A 9 17.64 -20.22 3.03
N GLN A 10 16.51 -19.76 3.57
CA GLN A 10 15.45 -19.19 2.75
C GLN A 10 16.04 -18.00 2.00
N ALA A 11 16.17 -18.10 0.68
CA ALA A 11 16.60 -16.98 -0.14
C ALA A 11 15.64 -15.82 0.11
N GLN A 12 16.18 -14.65 0.47
CA GLN A 12 15.38 -13.45 0.66
C GLN A 12 14.81 -13.04 -0.70
N THR A 13 13.51 -13.28 -0.89
CA THR A 13 12.79 -12.88 -2.10
C THR A 13 12.50 -11.38 -2.05
N THR A 14 12.60 -10.72 -3.20
CA THR A 14 12.20 -9.30 -3.27
C THR A 14 10.67 -9.26 -3.32
N PRO A 15 10.01 -8.63 -2.33
CA PRO A 15 8.55 -8.55 -2.33
C PRO A 15 8.09 -7.75 -3.55
N THR A 16 7.09 -8.27 -4.25
CA THR A 16 6.47 -7.62 -5.42
C THR A 16 5.01 -7.32 -5.11
N VAL A 17 4.49 -6.22 -5.65
CA VAL A 17 3.05 -5.90 -5.53
C VAL A 17 2.27 -6.78 -6.51
N THR A 18 1.38 -7.60 -5.99
CA THR A 18 0.55 -8.54 -6.76
C THR A 18 -0.86 -8.02 -7.02
N ALA A 19 -1.36 -7.14 -6.16
CA ALA A 19 -2.66 -6.50 -6.35
C ALA A 19 -2.71 -5.10 -5.71
N VAL A 20 -3.57 -4.26 -6.28
CA VAL A 20 -3.89 -2.92 -5.77
C VAL A 20 -5.40 -2.77 -5.84
N ALA A 21 -6.03 -2.38 -4.74
CA ALA A 21 -7.48 -2.21 -4.66
C ALA A 21 -7.85 -0.99 -3.81
N ILE A 22 -8.93 -0.31 -4.20
CA ILE A 22 -9.62 0.64 -3.33
C ILE A 22 -10.57 -0.17 -2.46
N THR A 23 -10.39 -0.11 -1.15
CA THR A 23 -11.10 -0.93 -0.16
C THR A 23 -12.05 -0.13 0.72
N SER A 24 -12.07 1.19 0.57
CA SER A 24 -13.19 2.02 1.04
C SER A 24 -14.38 1.89 0.07
N GLY A 25 -15.59 1.84 0.62
CA GLY A 25 -16.79 2.05 -0.17
C GLY A 25 -16.92 3.53 -0.51
N ALA A 26 -17.13 3.83 -1.79
CA ALA A 26 -17.61 5.14 -2.16
C ALA A 26 -19.03 5.34 -1.58
N GLY A 27 -19.39 6.57 -1.26
CA GLY A 27 -20.75 6.94 -0.84
C GLY A 27 -21.76 6.79 -1.99
N PRO A 28 -22.98 7.35 -1.84
CA PRO A 28 -23.95 7.38 -2.93
C PRO A 28 -23.33 7.95 -4.21
N ASP A 29 -23.76 7.44 -5.36
CA ASP A 29 -23.30 7.86 -6.70
C ASP A 29 -21.78 7.74 -6.90
N GLN A 30 -21.12 6.80 -6.20
CA GLN A 30 -19.66 6.63 -6.22
C GLN A 30 -18.89 7.86 -5.72
N THR A 31 -19.53 8.67 -4.88
CA THR A 31 -18.97 9.92 -4.39
C THR A 31 -18.14 9.72 -3.12
N TYR A 32 -16.94 10.29 -3.10
CA TYR A 32 -16.17 10.49 -1.87
C TYR A 32 -16.33 11.95 -1.42
N ALA A 33 -17.19 12.16 -0.44
CA ALA A 33 -17.50 13.46 0.13
C ALA A 33 -16.48 13.90 1.19
N LEU A 34 -16.51 15.18 1.57
CA LEU A 34 -15.70 15.73 2.64
C LEU A 34 -15.87 14.94 3.94
N GLY A 35 -14.77 14.65 4.62
CA GLY A 35 -14.73 13.82 5.82
C GLY A 35 -14.72 12.31 5.55
N HIS A 36 -14.89 11.86 4.29
CA HIS A 36 -14.70 10.45 3.95
C HIS A 36 -13.20 10.08 3.92
N HIS A 37 -12.93 8.79 4.01
CA HIS A 37 -11.59 8.24 3.86
C HIS A 37 -11.54 7.33 2.65
N VAL A 38 -10.65 7.64 1.72
CA VAL A 38 -10.24 6.70 0.68
C VAL A 38 -9.23 5.75 1.30
N ARG A 39 -9.50 4.45 1.26
CA ARG A 39 -8.55 3.40 1.64
C ARG A 39 -8.11 2.63 0.42
N VAL A 40 -6.80 2.47 0.29
CA VAL A 40 -6.14 1.70 -0.75
C VAL A 40 -5.37 0.57 -0.09
N THR A 41 -5.58 -0.66 -0.55
CA THR A 41 -4.84 -1.83 -0.09
C THR A 41 -3.90 -2.29 -1.19
N LEU A 42 -2.60 -2.33 -0.87
CA LEU A 42 -1.57 -2.97 -1.68
C LEU A 42 -1.32 -4.36 -1.13
N THR A 43 -1.42 -5.37 -1.99
CA THR A 43 -1.07 -6.74 -1.66
C THR A 43 0.29 -7.08 -2.25
N PHE A 44 1.17 -7.61 -1.43
CA PHE A 44 2.50 -8.07 -1.78
C PHE A 44 2.54 -9.59 -1.92
N SER A 45 3.56 -10.10 -2.62
CA SER A 45 3.82 -11.53 -2.80
C SER A 45 4.13 -12.26 -1.49
N GLU A 46 4.56 -11.53 -0.47
CA GLU A 46 4.92 -12.02 0.84
C GLU A 46 4.69 -10.93 1.90
N ALA A 47 4.86 -11.27 3.17
CA ALA A 47 4.74 -10.30 4.24
C ALA A 47 5.91 -9.31 4.24
N VAL A 48 5.63 -8.03 4.47
CA VAL A 48 6.61 -6.94 4.42
C VAL A 48 6.60 -6.08 5.67
N ASN A 49 7.77 -5.58 6.08
CA ASN A 49 7.89 -4.58 7.14
C ASN A 49 7.97 -3.19 6.53
N VAL A 50 7.29 -2.21 7.13
CA VAL A 50 7.31 -0.82 6.65
C VAL A 50 8.11 0.06 7.59
N SER A 51 9.00 0.88 7.03
CA SER A 51 9.62 2.02 7.71
C SER A 51 9.31 3.32 6.96
N GLY A 52 9.49 4.47 7.63
CA GLY A 52 9.24 5.79 7.04
C GLY A 52 7.75 6.08 6.79
N THR A 53 7.46 6.93 5.80
CA THR A 53 6.10 7.34 5.45
C THR A 53 5.76 7.08 3.98
N PRO A 54 5.67 5.81 3.56
CA PRO A 54 5.34 5.51 2.17
C PRO A 54 3.99 6.10 1.76
N GLN A 55 3.88 6.48 0.50
CA GLN A 55 2.67 7.06 -0.08
C GLN A 55 2.39 6.44 -1.44
N VAL A 56 1.11 6.39 -1.79
CA VAL A 56 0.63 6.02 -3.13
C VAL A 56 -0.18 7.16 -3.70
N ALA A 57 -0.04 7.42 -5.00
CA ALA A 57 -0.80 8.45 -5.64
C ALA A 57 -2.18 7.91 -6.04
N ILE A 58 -3.22 8.64 -5.65
CA ILE A 58 -4.60 8.39 -6.05
C ILE A 58 -5.07 9.55 -6.91
N ASP A 59 -5.92 9.25 -7.86
CA ASP A 59 -6.61 10.24 -8.66
C ASP A 59 -8.05 10.34 -8.16
N MET A 60 -8.44 11.53 -7.70
CA MET A 60 -9.71 11.78 -7.03
C MET A 60 -10.66 12.62 -7.88
N ASP A 61 -10.67 12.35 -9.19
CA ASP A 61 -11.31 13.12 -10.27
C ASP A 61 -10.26 13.90 -11.08
N PRO A 62 -9.85 13.38 -12.24
CA PRO A 62 -8.78 13.98 -13.03
C PRO A 62 -9.22 15.28 -13.69
N ALA A 63 -10.53 15.54 -13.79
CA ALA A 63 -11.08 16.74 -14.41
C ALA A 63 -11.01 17.96 -13.47
N ASP A 64 -11.25 17.76 -12.16
CA ASP A 64 -11.41 18.86 -11.21
C ASP A 64 -10.34 18.90 -10.10
N TRP A 65 -9.96 17.75 -9.54
CA TRP A 65 -9.18 17.71 -8.29
C TRP A 65 -7.81 17.05 -8.41
N GLY A 66 -7.60 16.27 -9.48
CA GLY A 66 -6.34 15.66 -9.87
C GLY A 66 -5.74 14.73 -8.82
N THR A 67 -4.42 14.59 -8.87
CA THR A 67 -3.68 13.62 -8.08
C THR A 67 -3.52 14.04 -6.62
N LYS A 68 -3.85 13.13 -5.70
CA LYS A 68 -3.62 13.23 -4.26
C LYS A 68 -2.75 12.08 -3.76
N GLN A 69 -2.24 12.20 -2.53
CA GLN A 69 -1.41 11.16 -1.91
C GLN A 69 -2.18 10.48 -0.78
N ALA A 70 -2.27 9.15 -0.86
CA ALA A 70 -2.70 8.30 0.24
C ALA A 70 -1.46 7.82 1.01
N ALA A 71 -1.41 8.10 2.30
CA ALA A 71 -0.28 7.76 3.15
C ALA A 71 -0.45 6.37 3.78
N TYR A 72 0.67 5.68 4.01
CA TYR A 72 0.68 4.42 4.73
C TYR A 72 0.00 4.58 6.09
N SER A 73 -0.91 3.67 6.40
CA SER A 73 -1.73 3.69 7.61
C SER A 73 -1.51 2.46 8.47
N SER A 74 -1.43 1.26 7.89
CA SER A 74 -1.30 0.00 8.65
C SER A 74 -0.88 -1.19 7.78
N GLY A 75 -0.51 -2.31 8.42
CA GLY A 75 -0.25 -3.59 7.75
C GLY A 75 1.21 -4.08 7.77
N SER A 76 2.15 -3.33 8.36
CA SER A 76 3.53 -3.79 8.57
C SER A 76 3.56 -5.14 9.29
N GLY A 77 4.37 -6.08 8.80
CA GLY A 77 4.41 -7.47 9.24
C GLY A 77 3.45 -8.39 8.47
N SER A 78 2.67 -7.87 7.51
CA SER A 78 1.70 -8.62 6.69
C SER A 78 1.98 -8.43 5.21
N ALA A 79 1.36 -9.25 4.37
CA ALA A 79 1.38 -9.12 2.91
C ALA A 79 0.45 -7.99 2.41
N GLN A 80 -0.40 -7.44 3.27
CA GLN A 80 -1.37 -6.41 2.91
C GLN A 80 -1.05 -5.10 3.64
N LEU A 81 -0.73 -4.05 2.89
CA LEU A 81 -0.52 -2.71 3.41
C LEU A 81 -1.72 -1.83 3.06
N THR A 82 -2.20 -1.08 4.05
CA THR A 82 -3.29 -0.13 3.87
C THR A 82 -2.76 1.29 3.86
N PHE A 83 -3.18 2.04 2.86
CA PHE A 83 -2.92 3.46 2.67
C PHE A 83 -4.25 4.21 2.76
N ALA A 84 -4.22 5.42 3.30
CA ALA A 84 -5.42 6.23 3.49
C ALA A 84 -5.22 7.67 3.03
N HIS A 85 -6.28 8.25 2.46
CA HIS A 85 -6.39 9.67 2.18
C HIS A 85 -7.68 10.21 2.78
N ASN A 86 -7.58 11.32 3.52
CA ASN A 86 -8.73 12.04 4.04
C ASN A 86 -9.23 13.03 2.99
N VAL A 87 -10.51 12.95 2.67
CA VAL A 87 -11.14 13.87 1.74
C VAL A 87 -11.45 15.16 2.47
N VAL A 88 -10.75 16.22 2.10
CA VAL A 88 -10.83 17.55 2.73
C VAL A 88 -11.01 18.62 1.67
N GLU A 89 -11.59 19.75 2.07
CA GLU A 89 -11.83 20.86 1.16
C GLU A 89 -10.53 21.31 0.47
N PRO A 90 -10.60 21.69 -0.81
CA PRO A 90 -11.80 21.76 -1.66
C PRO A 90 -12.14 20.42 -2.37
N ASN A 91 -11.40 19.34 -2.13
CA ASN A 91 -11.39 18.15 -2.97
C ASN A 91 -12.47 17.15 -2.54
N TYR A 92 -13.39 16.80 -3.44
CA TYR A 92 -14.33 15.69 -3.32
C TYR A 92 -14.40 14.99 -4.67
N SER A 93 -14.64 13.68 -4.72
CA SER A 93 -14.80 13.00 -6.02
C SER A 93 -16.25 12.62 -6.24
N SER A 94 -16.83 13.01 -7.37
CA SER A 94 -18.15 12.54 -7.83
C SER A 94 -18.06 11.44 -8.90
N GLN A 95 -16.87 11.20 -9.45
CA GLN A 95 -16.61 10.26 -10.54
C GLN A 95 -15.87 8.99 -10.07
N GLY A 96 -15.65 8.84 -8.76
CA GLY A 96 -14.88 7.75 -8.17
C GLY A 96 -13.39 8.07 -8.02
N VAL A 97 -12.63 7.08 -7.56
CA VAL A 97 -11.20 7.24 -7.28
C VAL A 97 -10.44 6.16 -8.03
N ALA A 98 -9.25 6.48 -8.52
CA ALA A 98 -8.33 5.50 -9.11
C ALA A 98 -6.98 5.53 -8.39
N VAL A 99 -6.25 4.41 -8.40
CA VAL A 99 -4.86 4.37 -7.93
C VAL A 99 -3.95 4.47 -9.14
N LEU A 100 -3.00 5.41 -9.11
CA LEU A 100 -2.07 5.58 -10.23
C LEU A 100 -1.02 4.47 -10.21
N ALA A 101 -0.76 3.87 -11.38
CA ALA A 101 0.26 2.85 -11.53
C ALA A 101 1.65 3.39 -11.18
N ASN A 102 2.52 2.52 -10.65
CA ASN A 102 3.91 2.83 -10.33
C ASN A 102 4.11 4.05 -9.42
N SER A 103 3.10 4.39 -8.60
CA SER A 103 3.09 5.61 -7.79
C SER A 103 3.57 5.43 -6.35
N LEU A 104 3.93 4.20 -5.94
CA LEU A 104 4.43 3.93 -4.60
C LEU A 104 5.77 4.66 -4.39
N LYS A 105 5.76 5.64 -3.49
CA LYS A 105 6.94 6.37 -3.03
C LYS A 105 7.25 5.97 -1.60
N LEU A 106 8.50 5.64 -1.32
CA LEU A 106 8.92 5.22 0.02
C LEU A 106 9.19 6.39 0.97
N ASN A 107 9.40 7.61 0.44
CA ASN A 107 9.65 8.84 1.21
C ASN A 107 10.70 8.67 2.32
N GLY A 108 11.87 8.14 1.96
CA GLY A 108 12.97 7.87 2.89
C GLY A 108 12.79 6.60 3.75
N GLY A 109 11.70 5.85 3.54
CA GLY A 109 11.43 4.56 4.17
C GLY A 109 11.85 3.34 3.34
N THR A 110 11.46 2.17 3.81
CA THR A 110 11.74 0.87 3.20
C THR A 110 10.54 -0.08 3.35
N ILE A 111 10.41 -1.03 2.42
CA ILE A 111 9.42 -2.11 2.47
C ILE A 111 10.12 -3.46 2.19
N PRO A 112 11.02 -3.94 3.07
CA PRO A 112 11.62 -5.26 2.94
C PRO A 112 10.65 -6.39 3.27
N SER A 113 10.97 -7.59 2.82
CA SER A 113 10.35 -8.84 3.29
C SER A 113 10.49 -8.97 4.81
N THR A 114 9.50 -9.58 5.48
CA THR A 114 9.54 -9.89 6.92
C THR A 114 10.39 -11.11 7.22
N SER A 115 10.71 -11.94 6.21
CA SER A 115 11.69 -13.00 6.35
C SER A 115 13.04 -12.35 6.62
N SER A 116 13.38 -12.24 7.90
CA SER A 116 14.75 -11.99 8.31
C SER A 116 15.55 -13.15 7.75
N GLY A 117 16.38 -12.90 6.73
CA GLY A 117 17.49 -13.78 6.42
C GLY A 117 18.48 -13.78 7.59
N ALA A 118 18.10 -14.36 8.72
CA ALA A 118 18.96 -14.60 9.86
C ALA A 118 19.19 -16.11 9.96
N ALA A 119 20.28 -16.54 9.34
CA ALA A 119 20.84 -17.86 9.57
C ALA A 119 21.27 -17.97 11.05
N ALA A 120 20.86 -19.05 11.71
CA ALA A 120 21.49 -19.59 12.90
C ALA A 120 21.99 -21.00 12.57
#